data_AF-A0A1W9MF71-F1
#
_entry.id   AF-A0A1W9MF71-F1
#
_cell.length_a   1.000
_cell.length_b   1.000
_cell.length_c   1.000
_cell.angle_alpha   90.00
_cell.angle_beta   90.00
_cell.angle_gamma   90.00
#
_symmetry.space_group_name_H-M   'P 1'
#
loop_
_entity.id
_entity.type
_entity.pdbx_description
1 polymer ?
#
loop_
_entity_poly.entity_id
_entity_poly.type
_entity_poly.pdbx_seq_one_letter_code
_entity_poly.pdbx_strand_id
1 'polypeptide(L)' 'MQKSIIEFTEEYCYETLEKACWKNGIFCYPCKSKGIMKDGTDESTIGVKVRRYKCKQCKNTFTVKTNTIFENTKVP' A
#
# COMPACT_ATOMS: atom_id res chain seq x y z
N MET A 1 -7.34 -13.15 -29.48
CA MET A 1 -6.65 -12.64 -28.28
C MET A 1 -7.07 -11.19 -28.07
N GLN A 2 -7.96 -10.92 -27.12
CA GLN A 2 -8.29 -9.55 -26.74
C GLN A 2 -7.04 -8.91 -26.13
N LYS A 3 -6.55 -7.83 -26.75
CA LYS A 3 -5.58 -6.95 -26.10
C LYS A 3 -6.37 -6.16 -25.06
N SER A 4 -6.23 -6.53 -23.80
CA SER A 4 -6.68 -5.68 -22.70
C SER A 4 -5.89 -4.38 -22.77
N ILE A 5 -6.58 -3.26 -23.04
CA ILE A 5 -6.00 -1.93 -22.88
C ILE A 5 -5.87 -1.73 -21.38
N ILE A 6 -4.63 -1.74 -20.88
CA ILE A 6 -4.35 -1.40 -19.48
C ILE A 6 -4.33 0.13 -19.42
N GLU A 7 -5.27 0.70 -18.68
CA GLU A 7 -5.26 2.12 -18.35
C GLU A 7 -4.32 2.33 -17.14
N PHE A 8 -3.26 3.12 -17.32
CA PHE A 8 -2.27 3.40 -16.28
C PHE A 8 -2.75 4.55 -15.38
N THR A 9 -3.79 4.31 -14.58
CA THR A 9 -4.26 5.25 -13.57
C THR A 9 -3.42 5.17 -12.29
N GLU A 10 -3.55 6.17 -11.39
CA GLU A 10 -2.88 6.09 -10.08
C GLU A 10 -3.35 4.89 -9.28
N GLU A 11 -4.65 4.57 -9.30
CA GLU A 11 -5.22 3.39 -8.65
C GLU A 11 -4.56 2.11 -9.16
N TYR A 12 -4.37 2.00 -10.48
CA TYR A 12 -3.69 0.86 -11.08
C TYR A 12 -2.24 0.72 -10.59
N CYS A 13 -1.51 1.82 -10.47
CA CYS A 13 -0.15 1.83 -9.94
C CYS A 13 -0.12 1.36 -8.48
N TYR A 14 -1.01 1.88 -7.63
CA TYR A 14 -1.12 1.45 -6.24
C TYR A 14 -1.49 -0.04 -6.11
N GLU A 15 -2.46 -0.52 -6.89
CA GLU A 15 -2.81 -1.95 -6.90
C GLU A 15 -1.64 -2.83 -7.33
N THR A 16 -0.88 -2.38 -8.33
CA THR A 16 0.32 -3.07 -8.81
C THR A 16 1.37 -3.14 -7.71
N LEU A 17 1.58 -2.03 -6.99
CA LEU A 17 2.50 -1.95 -5.87
C LEU A 17 2.05 -2.86 -4.71
N GLU A 18 0.76 -2.90 -4.38
CA GLU A 18 0.20 -3.79 -3.34
C GLU A 18 0.45 -5.26 -3.67
N LYS A 19 0.20 -5.66 -4.93
CA LYS A 19 0.45 -7.03 -5.40
C LYS A 19 1.94 -7.38 -5.32
N ALA A 20 2.83 -6.43 -5.64
CA ALA A 20 4.27 -6.64 -5.58
C ALA A 20 4.77 -6.76 -4.12
N CYS A 21 4.41 -5.81 -3.26
CA CYS A 21 4.89 -5.74 -1.88
C CYS A 21 4.30 -6.84 -0.98
N TRP A 22 3.03 -7.21 -1.20
CA TRP A 22 2.31 -8.14 -0.33
C TRP A 22 1.98 -9.47 -1.00
N LYS A 23 2.80 -9.90 -1.96
CA LYS A 23 2.72 -11.24 -2.55
C LYS A 23 2.65 -12.35 -1.49
N ASN A 24 3.30 -12.15 -0.35
CA ASN A 24 3.35 -13.11 0.77
C ASN A 24 2.43 -12.71 1.95
N GLY A 25 1.48 -11.80 1.71
CA GLY A 25 0.61 -11.21 2.72
C GLY A 25 1.20 -9.97 3.38
N ILE A 26 0.33 -9.22 4.05
CA ILE A 26 0.65 -7.96 4.71
C ILE A 26 1.29 -8.25 6.07
N PHE A 27 2.43 -7.61 6.34
CA PHE A 27 3.12 -7.71 7.63
C PHE A 27 3.71 -6.37 8.03
N CYS A 28 3.95 -6.21 9.33
CA CYS A 28 4.58 -5.01 9.89
C CYS A 28 6.10 -5.07 9.67
N TYR A 29 6.69 -4.12 8.94
CA TYR A 29 8.14 -4.11 8.70
C TYR A 29 9.00 -4.08 9.99
N PRO A 30 8.66 -3.25 11.00
CA PRO A 30 9.40 -3.21 12.27
C PRO A 30 9.36 -4.50 13.10
N CYS A 31 8.19 -5.09 13.34
CA CYS A 31 8.04 -6.21 14.28
C CYS A 31 7.69 -7.56 13.62
N LYS A 32 7.61 -7.61 12.29
CA LYS A 32 7.28 -8.79 11.46
C LYS A 32 5.93 -9.47 11.78
N SER A 33 5.11 -8.86 12.63
CA SER A 33 3.79 -9.38 12.95
C SER A 33 2.86 -9.36 11.74
N LYS A 34 2.09 -10.43 11.56
CA LYS A 34 0.97 -10.53 10.62
C LYS A 34 -0.36 -10.05 11.21
N GLY A 35 -0.36 -9.64 12.48
CA GLY A 35 -1.53 -9.09 13.17
C GLY A 35 -1.81 -7.66 12.72
N ILE A 36 -2.33 -7.50 11.50
CA ILE A 36 -2.59 -6.20 10.87
C ILE A 36 -4.10 -5.91 10.86
N MET A 37 -4.47 -4.66 11.11
CA MET A 37 -5.83 -4.15 10.92
C MET A 37 -5.84 -3.08 9.83
N LYS A 38 -6.95 -2.96 9.10
CA LYS A 38 -7.20 -1.85 8.19
C LYS A 38 -7.55 -0.62 9.03
N ASP A 39 -6.89 0.50 8.78
CA ASP A 39 -6.97 1.72 9.59
C ASP A 39 -7.35 2.93 8.72
N GLY A 40 -8.41 2.76 7.93
CA GLY A 40 -8.89 3.77 6.99
C GLY A 40 -7.99 3.92 5.75
N THR A 41 -8.04 5.12 5.16
CA THR A 41 -7.25 5.50 3.98
C THR A 41 -6.40 6.71 4.31
N ASP A 42 -5.23 6.77 3.66
CA ASP A 42 -4.37 7.94 3.62
C ASP A 42 -4.74 8.76 2.38
N GLU A 43 -5.08 10.03 2.61
CA GLU A 43 -5.49 11.01 1.59
C GLU A 43 -4.50 12.18 1.53
N SER A 44 -3.25 11.97 1.92
CA SER A 44 -2.18 12.98 1.84
C SER A 44 -1.91 13.47 0.40
N THR A 45 -2.37 12.72 -0.61
CA THR A 45 -2.30 13.09 -2.02
C THR A 45 -3.72 13.34 -2.55
N ILE A 46 -3.95 14.50 -3.17
CA ILE A 46 -5.27 14.92 -3.66
C ILE A 46 -5.76 13.93 -4.72
N GLY A 47 -6.98 13.42 -4.54
CA GLY A 47 -7.63 12.52 -5.49
C GLY A 47 -7.29 11.04 -5.31
N VAL A 48 -6.43 10.68 -4.35
CA VAL A 48 -5.90 9.33 -4.20
C VAL A 48 -6.18 8.80 -2.80
N LYS A 49 -6.73 7.59 -2.72
CA LYS A 49 -7.03 6.92 -1.45
C LYS A 49 -6.14 5.71 -1.26
N VAL A 50 -5.03 5.87 -0.55
CA VAL A 50 -4.10 4.77 -0.27
C VAL A 50 -4.56 4.03 0.97
N ARG A 51 -4.58 2.69 0.98
CA ARG A 51 -4.99 1.96 2.18
C ARG A 51 -3.96 2.15 3.30
N ARG A 52 -4.44 2.53 4.49
CA ARG A 52 -3.64 2.57 5.71
C ARG A 52 -3.85 1.30 6.53
N TYR A 53 -2.77 0.80 7.09
CA TYR A 53 -2.73 -0.38 7.93
C TYR A 53 -2.13 -0.02 9.28
N LYS A 54 -2.56 -0.74 10.31
CA LYS A 54 -2.03 -0.61 11.66
C LYS A 54 -1.65 -1.96 12.22
N CYS A 55 -0.46 -2.05 12.79
CA CYS A 55 -0.01 -3.25 13.49
C CYS A 55 -0.71 -3.35 14.85
N LYS A 56 -1.32 -4.49 15.16
CA LYS A 56 -1.92 -4.72 16.48
C LYS A 56 -0.89 -4.85 17.60
N GLN A 57 0.33 -5.26 17.27
CA GLN A 57 1.43 -5.49 18.24
C GLN A 57 2.14 -4.17 18.58
N CYS A 58 2.88 -3.59 17.64
CA CYS A 58 3.67 -2.39 17.88
C CYS A 58 2.93 -1.06 17.62
N LYS A 59 1.64 -1.12 17.24
CA LYS A 59 0.76 0.04 16.97
C LYS A 59 1.18 0.97 15.82
N ASN A 60 2.32 0.72 15.17
CA ASN A 60 2.74 1.48 14.00
C ASN A 60 1.73 1.40 12.87
N THR A 61 1.53 2.54 12.22
CA THR A 61 0.77 2.69 10.99
C THR A 61 1.70 2.66 9.79
N PHE A 62 1.22 2.10 8.68
CA PHE A 62 1.97 2.03 7.44
C PHE A 62 1.03 1.93 6.25
N THR A 63 1.53 2.23 5.07
CA THR A 63 0.83 2.03 3.79
C THR A 63 1.63 1.08 2.92
N VAL A 64 1.15 0.82 1.70
CA VAL A 64 1.94 0.06 0.71
C VAL A 64 3.28 0.73 0.37
N LYS A 65 3.37 2.05 0.54
CA LYS A 65 4.58 2.83 0.24
C LYS A 65 5.66 2.71 1.32
N THR A 66 5.29 2.33 2.54
CA THR A 66 6.23 2.23 3.66
C THR A 66 7.32 1.21 3.36
N ASN A 67 8.58 1.59 3.61
CA ASN A 67 9.77 0.79 3.33
C ASN A 67 9.96 0.46 1.83
N THR A 68 9.55 1.39 0.96
CA THR A 68 9.77 1.34 -0.50
C THR A 68 10.42 2.64 -0.97
N ILE A 69 10.87 2.68 -2.23
CA ILE A 69 11.38 3.91 -2.86
C ILE A 69 10.34 5.03 -2.98
N PHE A 70 9.06 4.70 -2.83
CA PHE A 70 7.95 5.65 -2.88
C PHE A 70 7.64 6.25 -1.51
N GLU A 71 8.31 5.81 -0.44
CA GLU A 71 8.10 6.36 0.89
C GLU A 71 8.34 7.88 0.91
N ASN A 72 7.40 8.64 1.48
CA ASN A 72 7.41 10.11 1.54
C ASN A 72 7.39 10.85 0.19
N THR A 73 7.20 10.16 -0.94
CA THR A 73 7.02 10.82 -2.24
C THR A 73 5.55 11.09 -2.53
N LYS A 74 5.26 11.96 -3.51
CA LYS A 74 3.90 12.17 -4.04
C LYS A 74 3.57 11.23 -5.21
N VAL A 75 4.47 10.32 -5.57
CA VAL A 75 4.30 9.39 -6.69
C VAL A 75 3.99 7.98 -6.15
N PRO A 76 3.08 7.22 -6.78
CA PRO A 76 2.96 5.78 -6.57
C PRO A 76 4.12 5.00 -7.19
#